data_AF-A0A1W9J4W7-F1
#
_entry.id   AF-A0A1W9J4W7-F1
#
_cell.length_a   1.000
_cell.length_b   1.000
_cell.length_c   1.000
_cell.angle_alpha   90.00
_cell.angle_beta   90.00
_cell.angle_gamma   90.00
#
_symmetry.space_group_name_H-M   'P 1'
#
loop_
_entity.id
_entity.type
_entity.pdbx_description
1 polymer ?
#
loop_
_entity_poly.entity_id
_entity_poly.type
_entity_poly.pdbx_seq_one_letter_code
_entity_poly.pdbx_strand_id
1 'polypeptide(L)' 'MKTVGVALLAAILGYVVGLFGTMAAIELFSSNTHDKSIEAAMTGAFVGGPLAAVISVIAILVLRRKQSP' A
#
# COMPACT_ATOMS: atom_id res chain seq x y z
N MET A 1 13.88 -5.36 -18.27
CA MET A 1 14.10 -4.19 -17.38
C MET A 1 12.88 -3.28 -17.23
N LYS A 2 12.14 -2.92 -18.30
CA LYS A 2 10.97 -2.01 -18.22
C LYS A 2 9.86 -2.48 -17.27
N THR A 3 9.49 -3.76 -17.32
CA THR A 3 8.43 -4.32 -16.44
C THR A 3 8.82 -4.26 -14.97
N VAL A 4 10.08 -4.56 -14.65
CA VAL A 4 10.60 -4.48 -13.28
C VAL A 4 10.55 -3.05 -12.76
N GLY A 5 11.01 -2.08 -13.55
CA GLY A 5 10.95 -0.66 -13.16
C GLY A 5 9.51 -0.17 -12.90
N VAL A 6 8.55 -0.58 -13.74
CA VAL A 6 7.15 -0.20 -13.55
C VAL A 6 6.51 -0.94 -12.36
N ALA A 7 6.89 -2.19 -12.11
CA ALA A 7 6.44 -2.91 -10.91
C ALA A 7 6.99 -2.28 -9.62
N LEU A 8 8.24 -1.85 -9.62
CA LEU A 8 8.83 -1.12 -8.48
C LEU A 8 8.14 0.22 -8.25
N LEU A 9 7.86 0.99 -9.31
CA LEU A 9 7.10 2.23 -9.18
C LEU A 9 5.70 1.98 -8.62
N ALA A 10 5.01 0.95 -9.11
CA ALA A 10 3.71 0.54 -8.59
C ALA A 10 3.78 0.12 -7.12
N ALA A 11 4.82 -0.60 -6.71
CA ALA A 11 5.05 -0.96 -5.31
C ALA A 11 5.22 0.27 -4.42
N ILE A 12 6.03 1.25 -4.84
CA ILE A 12 6.28 2.48 -4.07
C ILE A 12 4.99 3.29 -3.93
N LEU A 13 4.26 3.50 -5.04
CA LEU A 13 2.99 4.23 -5.01
C LEU A 13 1.94 3.49 -4.18
N GLY A 14 1.84 2.18 -4.35
CA GLY A 14 0.97 1.32 -3.54
C GLY A 14 1.30 1.42 -2.06
N TYR A 15 2.58 1.38 -1.69
CA TYR A 15 3.03 1.53 -0.31
C TYR A 15 2.58 2.87 0.29
N VAL A 16 2.82 3.97 -0.42
CA VAL A 16 2.45 5.32 0.04
C VAL A 16 0.93 5.42 0.23
N VAL A 17 0.15 4.92 -0.72
CA VAL A 17 -1.32 4.90 -0.63
C VAL A 17 -1.80 4.03 0.54
N GLY A 18 -1.24 2.83 0.70
CA GLY A 18 -1.59 1.93 1.82
C GLY A 18 -1.21 2.51 3.18
N LEU A 19 -0.04 3.12 3.30
CA LEU A 19 0.43 3.75 4.53
C LEU A 19 -0.53 4.85 4.96
N PHE A 20 -0.77 5.85 4.11
CA PHE A 20 -1.61 6.99 4.46
C PHE A 20 -3.10 6.63 4.50
N GLY A 21 -3.55 5.70 3.67
CA GLY A 21 -4.93 5.20 3.67
C GLY A 21 -5.26 4.46 4.97
N THR A 22 -4.37 3.59 5.45
CA THR A 22 -4.55 2.89 6.73
C THR A 22 -4.43 3.83 7.91
N MET A 23 -3.50 4.79 7.89
CA MET A 23 -3.44 5.84 8.92
C MET A 23 -4.77 6.61 9.00
N ALA A 24 -5.29 7.09 7.86
CA ALA A 24 -6.56 7.81 7.81
C ALA A 24 -7.73 6.94 8.31
N ALA A 25 -7.78 5.65 7.95
CA ALA A 25 -8.80 4.74 8.44
C ALA A 25 -8.74 4.57 9.98
N ILE A 26 -7.55 4.46 10.56
CA ILE A 26 -7.38 4.33 12.01
C ILE A 26 -7.81 5.63 12.72
N GLU A 27 -7.42 6.79 12.19
CA GLU A 27 -7.84 8.08 12.75
C GLU A 27 -9.37 8.22 12.78
N LEU A 28 -10.05 7.79 11.71
CA LEU A 28 -11.50 7.89 11.56
C LEU A 28 -12.29 6.84 12.34
N PHE A 29 -11.78 5.61 12.45
CA PHE A 29 -12.58 4.47 12.91
C PHE A 29 -12.06 3.78 14.18
N SER A 30 -10.81 4.00 14.59
CA SER A 30 -10.27 3.37 15.81
C SER A 30 -10.84 4.02 17.07
N SER A 31 -11.27 3.19 18.03
CA SER A 31 -11.71 3.63 19.36
C SER A 31 -10.56 3.72 20.37
N ASN A 32 -9.32 3.48 19.97
CA ASN A 32 -8.17 3.59 20.86
C ASN A 32 -7.98 5.04 21.33
N THR A 33 -8.04 5.27 22.64
CA THR A 33 -7.88 6.59 23.27
C THR A 33 -6.51 6.82 23.89
N HIS A 34 -5.68 5.79 23.98
CA HIS A 34 -4.39 5.87 24.67
C HIS A 34 -3.26 6.27 23.71
N ASP A 35 -3.11 5.56 22.58
CA ASP A 35 -1.97 5.72 21.66
C ASP A 35 -2.35 5.58 20.17
N LYS A 36 -3.46 6.22 19.77
CA LYS A 36 -4.00 6.10 18.40
C LYS A 36 -2.99 6.51 17.32
N SER A 37 -2.19 7.54 17.57
CA SER A 37 -1.20 8.03 16.60
C SER A 37 -0.09 7.00 16.33
N ILE A 38 0.35 6.27 17.36
CA ILE A 38 1.34 5.19 17.21
C ILE A 38 0.70 3.99 16.52
N GLU A 39 -0.53 3.62 16.88
CA GLU A 39 -1.29 2.57 16.18
C GLU A 39 -1.40 2.88 14.68
N ALA A 40 -1.78 4.11 14.32
CA ALA A 40 -1.89 4.57 12.94
C ALA A 40 -0.55 4.47 12.21
N ALA A 41 0.52 5.00 12.79
CA ALA A 41 1.84 4.99 12.17
C ALA A 41 2.39 3.57 11.98
N MET A 42 2.31 2.72 13.01
CA MET A 42 2.83 1.35 12.95
C MET A 42 2.03 0.47 12.00
N THR A 43 0.70 0.55 12.08
CA THR A 43 -0.17 -0.27 11.21
C THR A 43 -0.09 0.20 9.77
N GLY A 44 -0.06 1.51 9.53
CA GLY A 44 0.17 2.07 8.19
C GLY A 44 1.51 1.64 7.61
N ALA A 45 2.61 1.79 8.35
CA ALA A 45 3.95 1.53 7.82
C ALA A 45 4.28 0.03 7.65
N PHE A 46 3.78 -0.84 8.54
CA PHE A 46 4.17 -2.26 8.57
C PHE A 46 3.09 -3.22 8.08
N VAL A 47 1.84 -2.77 7.91
CA VAL A 47 0.74 -3.61 7.41
C VAL A 47 0.09 -3.00 6.17
N GLY A 48 -0.47 -1.81 6.30
CA GLY A 48 -1.21 -1.13 5.22
C GLY A 48 -0.36 -0.88 3.97
N GLY A 49 0.78 -0.24 4.16
CA GLY A 49 1.75 0.04 3.10
C GLY A 49 2.24 -1.23 2.39
N PRO A 50 2.84 -2.20 3.11
CA PRO A 50 3.31 -3.44 2.48
C PRO A 50 2.23 -4.22 1.73
N LEU A 51 1.02 -4.34 2.29
CA LEU A 51 -0.09 -5.03 1.62
C LEU A 51 -0.49 -4.31 0.32
N ALA A 52 -0.68 -2.99 0.36
CA ALA A 52 -1.05 -2.22 -0.83
C ALA A 52 0.07 -2.22 -1.90
N ALA A 53 1.34 -2.24 -1.49
CA ALA A 53 2.47 -2.40 -2.39
C ALA A 53 2.43 -3.74 -3.14
N VAL A 54 2.21 -4.85 -2.42
CA VAL A 54 2.09 -6.20 -3.02
C VAL A 54 0.91 -6.27 -3.96
N ILE A 55 -0.26 -5.77 -3.56
CA ILE A 55 -1.46 -5.72 -4.41
C ILE A 55 -1.19 -4.93 -5.68
N SER A 56 -0.50 -3.79 -5.58
CA SER A 56 -0.17 -2.93 -6.73
C SER A 56 0.78 -3.62 -7.71
N VAL A 57 1.78 -4.37 -7.21
CA VAL A 57 2.67 -5.20 -8.04
C VAL A 57 1.88 -6.29 -8.76
N ILE A 58 1.01 -7.01 -8.05
CA ILE A 58 0.19 -8.06 -8.66
C ILE A 58 -0.71 -7.45 -9.75
N ALA A 59 -1.40 -6.35 -9.44
CA ALA A 59 -2.28 -5.67 -10.37
C ALA A 59 -1.54 -5.26 -11.66
N ILE A 60 -0.36 -4.64 -11.55
CA ILE A 60 0.37 -4.18 -12.74
C ILE A 60 0.95 -5.34 -13.56
N LEU A 61 1.33 -6.45 -12.92
CA LEU A 61 1.77 -7.65 -13.64
C LEU A 61 0.62 -8.30 -14.40
N VAL A 62 -0.57 -8.39 -13.79
CA VAL A 62 -1.78 -8.91 -14.44
C VAL A 62 -2.19 -8.03 -15.62
N LEU A 63 -2.23 -6.70 -15.43
CA LEU A 63 -2.58 -5.75 -16.49
C LEU A 63 -1.60 -5.82 -17.66
N ARG A 64 -0.30 -5.90 -17.39
CA ARG A 64 0.72 -6.03 -18.43
C ARG A 64 0.66 -7.37 -19.16
N ARG A 65 0.37 -8.47 -18.45
CA ARG A 65 0.17 -9.78 -19.09
C ARG A 65 -0.99 -9.74 -20.09
N LYS A 66 -2.09 -9.05 -19.77
CA LYS A 66 -3.25 -8.90 -20.66
C LYS A 66 -2.95 -8.05 -21.91
N GLN A 67 -1.91 -7.23 -21.88
CA GLN A 67 -1.50 -6.36 -22.99
C GLN A 67 -0.47 -7.01 -23.93
N SER A 68 0.07 -8.18 -23.57
CA SER A 68 0.91 -8.97 -24.48
C SER A 68 0.00 -9.69 -25.50
N PRO A 69 0.23 -9.51 -26.82
CA PRO A 69 -0.55 -10.18 -27.87
C PRO A 69 -0.37 -11.70 -27.88
#